data_AF-C9JGA3-F1
#
_entry.id   AF-C9JGA3-F1
#
_cell.length_a   1.000
_cell.length_b   1.000
_cell.length_c   1.000
_cell.angle_alpha   90.00
_cell.angle_beta   90.00
_cell.angle_gamma   90.00
#
_symmetry.space_group_name_H-M   'P 1'
#
loop_
_entity.id
_entity.type
_entity.pdbx_description
1 polymer ?
#
loop_
_entity_poly.entity_id
_entity_poly.type
_entity_poly.pdbx_seq_one_letter_code
_entity_poly.pdbx_strand_id
1 'polypeptide(L)'
;MEPGCDEFLPPPECPVFEPSWAEFQDPLGYIAKIRPIAEKSGICKIRPPADWQPPFAVEVDNFRFTPRVQRLNELEAQTRVKLNYLDQIAKFWEIQGSSLKIPNVERKILDLYSLSKIVIEEGGYEAICKDRRWARVAQRLHYPPGKNIGSLLRSHYERIIYPYEMFQSGANHVPEPTEEDIEKHPELKKLQIYGPGPKMMGLGLMAKDKDKTVHKKVTCPPTVTVKDEQSGGGNVSSTLLKQHLSLEPCTKTTMQLRKNHSSAQFIDSYICQVCSRGDEDDKLLFCDGCDDNYHIFCLLPPLPEIPRGIWRCPKCILAECKQPPEAFGFEQATQEYSLQSFGEMADSFKSDYFNMPVHMVPTELVEKEFWRLVSSIEEDVTVEYGADIHSKEFGSGFPVSNSKQNLSPEEKEYATSGWNLNVMP
;
A
#
# COMPACT_ATOMS: atom_id res chain seq x y z
N MET A 1 1.26 18.52 32.71
CA MET A 1 1.44 17.46 31.72
C MET A 1 2.14 18.14 30.56
N GLU A 2 3.33 17.68 30.18
CA GLU A 2 3.95 18.10 28.93
C GLU A 2 3.04 17.63 27.77
N PRO A 3 2.75 18.45 26.75
CA PRO A 3 2.08 17.97 25.55
C PRO A 3 2.93 16.90 24.85
N GLY A 4 2.29 15.99 24.11
CA GLY A 4 2.99 14.94 23.39
C GLY A 4 3.88 15.52 22.29
N CYS A 5 5.04 14.90 22.05
CA CYS A 5 6.08 15.36 21.11
C CYS A 5 5.65 15.41 19.63
N ASP A 6 4.41 14.96 19.33
CA ASP A 6 3.88 14.77 17.98
C ASP A 6 2.70 15.72 17.65
N GLU A 7 2.46 16.76 18.47
CA GLU A 7 1.36 17.71 18.24
C GLU A 7 1.77 18.80 17.24
N PHE A 8 1.04 18.90 16.13
CA PHE A 8 1.28 19.91 15.08
C PHE A 8 1.22 21.34 15.64
N LEU A 9 2.22 22.15 15.29
CA LEU A 9 2.32 23.56 15.64
C LEU A 9 2.14 24.42 14.38
N PRO A 10 1.06 25.23 14.29
CA PRO A 10 0.83 26.10 13.13
C PRO A 10 2.02 27.05 12.88
N PRO A 11 2.45 27.22 11.61
CA PRO A 11 3.50 28.16 11.25
C PRO A 11 3.04 29.62 11.43
N PRO A 12 3.97 30.59 11.48
CA PRO A 12 3.60 32.00 11.50
C PRO A 12 2.89 32.41 10.21
N GLU A 13 1.83 33.20 10.36
CA GLU A 13 1.01 33.72 9.25
C GLU A 13 1.80 34.59 8.26
N CYS A 14 1.42 34.50 6.98
CA CYS A 14 2.02 35.30 5.91
C CYS A 14 1.50 36.75 5.93
N PRO A 15 2.28 37.74 5.42
CA PRO A 15 1.83 39.13 5.39
C PRO A 15 0.59 39.30 4.50
N VAL A 16 -0.38 40.07 5.02
CA VAL A 16 -1.61 40.44 4.32
C VAL A 16 -1.53 41.89 3.88
N PHE A 17 -1.90 42.15 2.62
CA PHE A 17 -1.87 43.48 1.99
C PHE A 17 -3.26 43.87 1.52
N GLU A 18 -3.66 45.10 1.83
CA GLU A 18 -4.99 45.66 1.52
C GLU A 18 -4.79 46.96 0.69
N PRO A 19 -4.60 46.87 -0.64
CA PRO A 19 -4.41 48.03 -1.50
C PRO A 19 -5.59 49.00 -1.47
N SER A 20 -5.29 50.29 -1.47
CA SER A 20 -6.28 51.31 -1.84
C SER A 20 -6.65 51.21 -3.32
N TRP A 21 -7.81 51.76 -3.73
CA TRP A 21 -8.25 51.80 -5.13
C TRP A 21 -7.19 52.37 -6.11
N ALA A 22 -6.41 53.36 -5.69
CA ALA A 22 -5.34 53.93 -6.52
C ALA A 22 -4.14 52.98 -6.70
N GLU A 23 -3.82 52.19 -5.67
CA GLU A 23 -2.77 51.17 -5.74
C GLU A 23 -3.24 49.91 -6.49
N PHE A 24 -4.53 49.61 -6.42
CA PHE A 24 -5.16 48.48 -7.07
C PHE A 24 -5.27 48.65 -8.61
N GLN A 25 -5.04 49.85 -9.15
CA GLN A 25 -5.06 50.07 -10.61
C GLN A 25 -3.90 49.42 -11.37
N ASP A 26 -2.72 49.25 -10.74
CA ASP A 26 -1.55 48.59 -11.34
C ASP A 26 -1.11 47.38 -10.51
N PRO A 27 -1.54 46.16 -10.88
CA PRO A 27 -1.18 44.94 -10.16
C PRO A 27 0.34 44.72 -10.09
N LEU A 28 1.06 44.95 -11.20
CA LEU A 28 2.49 44.66 -11.27
C LEU A 28 3.31 45.71 -10.52
N GLY A 29 2.92 46.99 -10.61
CA GLY A 29 3.47 48.06 -9.77
C GLY A 29 3.23 47.82 -8.28
N TYR A 30 2.03 47.34 -7.90
CA TYR A 30 1.73 46.99 -6.51
C TYR A 30 2.53 45.78 -6.01
N ILE A 31 2.62 44.71 -6.82
CA ILE A 31 3.44 43.53 -6.51
C ILE A 31 4.91 43.92 -6.35
N ALA A 32 5.44 44.79 -7.22
CA ALA A 32 6.80 45.32 -7.10
C ALA A 32 6.99 46.15 -5.82
N LYS A 33 5.98 46.92 -5.40
CA LYS A 33 5.99 47.69 -4.14
C LYS A 33 6.04 46.78 -2.90
N ILE A 34 5.28 45.68 -2.87
CA ILE A 34 5.22 44.78 -1.69
C ILE A 34 6.34 43.73 -1.67
N ARG A 35 7.01 43.45 -2.81
CA ARG A 35 8.10 42.45 -2.93
C ARG A 35 9.12 42.49 -1.78
N PRO A 36 9.70 43.64 -1.35
CA PRO A 36 10.74 43.67 -0.31
C PRO A 36 10.28 43.15 1.07
N ILE A 37 8.97 43.00 1.28
CA ILE A 37 8.36 42.41 2.46
C ILE A 37 7.94 40.97 2.17
N ALA A 38 7.16 40.74 1.10
CA ALA A 38 6.58 39.44 0.74
C ALA A 38 7.63 38.38 0.36
N GLU A 39 8.76 38.79 -0.24
CA GLU A 39 9.85 37.89 -0.64
C GLU A 39 10.46 37.14 0.56
N LYS A 40 10.41 37.72 1.76
CA LYS A 40 10.95 37.12 3.00
C LYS A 40 10.10 35.94 3.51
N SER A 41 8.82 35.90 3.17
CA SER A 41 7.89 34.82 3.53
C SER A 41 7.63 33.85 2.38
N GLY A 42 8.17 34.10 1.18
CA GLY A 42 7.92 33.32 -0.05
C GLY A 42 6.52 33.49 -0.63
N ILE A 43 5.50 33.65 0.21
CA ILE A 43 4.10 33.90 -0.14
C ILE A 43 3.56 35.14 0.60
N CYS A 44 2.48 35.71 0.09
CA CYS A 44 1.68 36.75 0.76
C CYS A 44 0.22 36.67 0.30
N LYS A 45 -0.67 37.34 1.03
CA LYS A 45 -2.12 37.41 0.72
C LYS A 45 -2.51 38.84 0.38
N ILE A 46 -3.15 39.04 -0.77
CA ILE A 46 -3.69 40.36 -1.17
C ILE A 46 -5.22 40.29 -1.04
N ARG A 47 -5.82 41.23 -0.32
CA ARG A 47 -7.27 41.41 -0.26
C ARG A 47 -7.64 42.60 -1.15
N PRO A 48 -8.43 42.41 -2.22
CA PRO A 48 -8.86 43.53 -3.05
C PRO A 48 -9.80 44.48 -2.26
N PRO A 49 -10.05 45.71 -2.76
CA PRO A 49 -11.08 46.59 -2.21
C PRO A 49 -12.43 45.88 -2.11
N ALA A 50 -13.19 46.15 -1.04
CA ALA A 50 -14.40 45.37 -0.70
C ALA A 50 -15.50 45.42 -1.78
N ASP A 51 -15.57 46.48 -2.58
CA ASP A 51 -16.56 46.62 -3.66
C ASP A 51 -16.10 45.92 -4.96
N TRP A 52 -14.88 45.40 -5.04
CA TRP A 52 -14.40 44.62 -6.18
C TRP A 52 -14.87 43.17 -6.08
N GLN A 53 -15.99 42.87 -6.71
CA GLN A 53 -16.69 41.58 -6.62
C GLN A 53 -17.00 41.04 -8.03
N PRO A 54 -16.01 40.48 -8.75
CA PRO A 54 -16.23 39.96 -10.09
C PRO A 54 -17.26 38.81 -10.10
N PRO A 55 -18.22 38.81 -11.04
CA PRO A 55 -19.17 37.70 -11.16
C PRO A 55 -18.47 36.43 -11.66
N PHE A 56 -18.96 35.28 -11.22
CA PHE A 56 -18.44 33.98 -11.64
C PHE A 56 -18.95 33.63 -13.04
N ALA A 57 -18.03 33.53 -14.01
CA ALA A 57 -18.37 33.47 -15.44
C ALA A 57 -18.45 32.05 -16.04
N VAL A 58 -18.20 31.00 -15.24
CA VAL A 58 -18.27 29.60 -15.69
C VAL A 58 -19.71 29.12 -15.71
N GLU A 59 -20.12 28.46 -16.80
CA GLU A 59 -21.43 27.85 -16.94
C GLU A 59 -21.51 26.53 -16.13
N VAL A 60 -21.97 26.66 -14.88
CA VAL A 60 -21.97 25.58 -13.87
C VAL A 60 -22.69 24.31 -14.35
N ASP A 61 -23.80 24.46 -15.09
CA ASP A 61 -24.63 23.34 -15.57
C ASP A 61 -23.88 22.42 -16.56
N ASN A 62 -22.97 23.00 -17.34
CA ASN A 62 -22.16 22.29 -18.34
C ASN A 62 -20.76 21.93 -17.82
N PHE A 63 -20.34 22.46 -16.67
CA PHE A 63 -19.04 22.16 -16.08
C PHE A 63 -19.04 20.75 -15.48
N ARG A 64 -18.29 19.85 -16.13
CA ARG A 64 -18.11 18.46 -15.73
C ARG A 64 -16.63 18.12 -15.72
N PHE A 65 -16.17 17.42 -14.70
CA PHE A 65 -14.77 17.03 -14.57
C PHE A 65 -14.61 15.67 -13.89
N THR A 66 -13.54 14.96 -14.25
CA THR A 66 -13.11 13.75 -13.55
C THR A 66 -12.12 14.17 -12.46
N PRO A 67 -12.45 14.05 -11.17
CA PRO A 67 -11.52 14.35 -10.10
C PRO A 67 -10.38 13.32 -10.05
N ARG A 68 -9.29 13.70 -9.40
CA ARG A 68 -8.20 12.81 -9.01
C ARG A 68 -8.38 12.36 -7.57
N VAL A 69 -7.99 11.14 -7.31
CA VAL A 69 -8.02 10.50 -6.00
C VAL A 69 -6.68 10.74 -5.30
N GLN A 70 -6.72 11.10 -4.02
CA GLN A 70 -5.55 11.38 -3.19
C GLN A 70 -5.68 10.71 -1.82
N ARG A 71 -4.80 9.75 -1.52
CA ARG A 71 -4.66 9.13 -0.20
C ARG A 71 -3.72 9.96 0.67
N LEU A 72 -4.17 10.35 1.86
CA LEU A 72 -3.44 11.33 2.69
C LEU A 72 -2.18 10.74 3.35
N ASN A 73 -2.25 9.48 3.80
CA ASN A 73 -1.13 8.70 4.30
C ASN A 73 -0.03 8.46 3.22
N GLU A 74 -0.40 8.49 1.94
CA GLU A 74 0.51 8.48 0.80
C GLU A 74 1.00 9.89 0.39
N LEU A 75 0.82 10.95 1.19
CA LEU A 75 1.43 12.27 0.90
C LEU A 75 2.84 12.40 1.47
N GLU A 76 3.06 11.96 2.71
CA GLU A 76 4.37 12.09 3.37
C GLU A 76 5.33 10.95 2.97
N ALA A 77 6.54 11.32 2.54
CA ALA A 77 7.57 10.36 2.14
C ALA A 77 7.96 9.37 3.26
N GLN A 78 7.90 9.79 4.52
CA GLN A 78 8.15 8.91 5.67
C GLN A 78 7.04 7.87 5.85
N THR A 79 5.78 8.30 5.79
CA THR A 79 4.60 7.42 5.87
C THR A 79 4.58 6.43 4.71
N ARG A 80 4.88 6.86 3.48
CA ARG A 80 5.06 5.95 2.32
C ARG A 80 6.09 4.86 2.58
N VAL A 81 7.26 5.18 3.15
CA VAL A 81 8.29 4.17 3.45
C VAL A 81 7.81 3.18 4.51
N LYS A 82 7.03 3.63 5.51
CA LYS A 82 6.38 2.74 6.49
C LYS A 82 5.35 1.81 5.82
N LEU A 83 4.46 2.36 4.98
CA LEU A 83 3.44 1.59 4.27
C LEU A 83 4.07 0.55 3.33
N ASN A 84 5.06 0.92 2.53
CA ASN A 84 5.80 0.01 1.66
C ASN A 84 6.48 -1.13 2.45
N TYR A 85 7.04 -0.83 3.62
CA TYR A 85 7.61 -1.85 4.50
C TYR A 85 6.54 -2.80 5.05
N LEU A 86 5.37 -2.27 5.46
CA LEU A 86 4.23 -3.05 5.95
C LEU A 86 3.63 -3.96 4.87
N ASP A 87 3.52 -3.47 3.63
CA ASP A 87 3.10 -4.26 2.46
C ASP A 87 4.06 -5.43 2.18
N GLN A 88 5.36 -5.16 2.12
CA GLN A 88 6.35 -6.20 1.85
C GLN A 88 6.42 -7.29 2.94
N ILE A 89 6.35 -6.89 4.23
CA ILE A 89 6.32 -7.87 5.32
C ILE A 89 4.98 -8.62 5.38
N ALA A 90 3.85 -7.98 5.02
CA ALA A 90 2.56 -8.66 4.90
C ALA A 90 2.59 -9.75 3.81
N LYS A 91 3.04 -9.39 2.60
CA LYS A 91 3.23 -10.32 1.47
C LYS A 91 4.14 -11.49 1.83
N PHE A 92 5.25 -11.22 2.52
CA PHE A 92 6.14 -12.27 3.05
C PHE A 92 5.37 -13.29 3.92
N TRP A 93 4.60 -12.82 4.90
CA TRP A 93 3.84 -13.70 5.79
C TRP A 93 2.73 -14.47 5.05
N GLU A 94 1.97 -13.80 4.18
CA GLU A 94 0.89 -14.43 3.41
C GLU A 94 1.38 -15.60 2.58
N ILE A 95 2.54 -15.46 1.92
CA ILE A 95 3.10 -16.52 1.07
C ILE A 95 3.77 -17.63 1.92
N GLN A 96 4.14 -17.36 3.18
CA GLN A 96 4.42 -18.40 4.18
C GLN A 96 3.14 -19.08 4.72
N GLY A 97 1.96 -18.75 4.21
CA GLY A 97 0.68 -19.34 4.62
C GLY A 97 0.13 -18.81 5.96
N SER A 98 0.56 -17.62 6.39
CA SER A 98 0.18 -17.00 7.65
C SER A 98 -0.24 -15.54 7.45
N SER A 99 -1.33 -15.07 8.08
CA SER A 99 -1.67 -13.65 8.03
C SER A 99 -0.83 -12.84 9.03
N LEU A 100 -0.24 -11.72 8.57
CA LEU A 100 0.45 -10.78 9.44
C LEU A 100 -0.52 -10.23 10.49
N LYS A 101 -0.15 -10.38 11.77
CA LYS A 101 -0.91 -9.84 12.91
C LYS A 101 -0.01 -8.91 13.72
N ILE A 102 -0.19 -7.62 13.50
CA ILE A 102 0.54 -6.56 14.19
C ILE A 102 0.01 -6.45 15.63
N PRO A 103 0.86 -6.53 16.67
CA PRO A 103 0.43 -6.46 18.07
C PRO A 103 0.30 -5.02 18.54
N ASN A 104 -0.59 -4.77 19.50
CA ASN A 104 -0.66 -3.48 20.19
C ASN A 104 0.28 -3.45 21.40
N VAL A 105 1.04 -2.38 21.55
CA VAL A 105 1.93 -2.12 22.69
C VAL A 105 1.52 -0.77 23.29
N GLU A 106 1.20 -0.75 24.59
CA GLU A 106 0.68 0.46 25.27
C GLU A 106 -0.54 1.08 24.56
N ARG A 107 -1.44 0.23 24.05
CA ARG A 107 -2.67 0.56 23.28
C ARG A 107 -2.47 1.11 21.86
N LYS A 108 -1.25 1.48 21.45
CA LYS A 108 -0.93 1.83 20.06
C LYS A 108 -0.56 0.59 19.23
N ILE A 109 -0.78 0.61 17.91
CA ILE A 109 -0.25 -0.46 17.04
C ILE A 109 1.29 -0.36 17.02
N LEU A 110 1.98 -1.50 16.99
CA LEU A 110 3.44 -1.52 16.94
C LEU A 110 3.96 -1.12 15.53
N ASP A 111 4.63 0.02 15.45
CA ASP A 111 5.34 0.45 14.23
C ASP A 111 6.52 -0.48 13.93
N LEU A 112 6.27 -1.47 13.07
CA LEU A 112 7.24 -2.50 12.69
C LEU A 112 8.42 -1.91 11.89
N TYR A 113 8.21 -0.83 11.12
CA TYR A 113 9.28 -0.18 10.36
C TYR A 113 10.23 0.57 11.29
N SER A 114 9.70 1.42 12.18
CA SER A 114 10.53 2.19 13.11
C SER A 114 11.28 1.26 14.07
N LEU A 115 10.64 0.18 14.52
CA LEU A 115 11.27 -0.87 15.32
C LEU A 115 12.40 -1.57 14.55
N SER A 116 12.17 -1.99 13.31
CA SER A 116 13.18 -2.59 12.42
C SER A 116 14.38 -1.66 12.22
N LYS A 117 14.13 -0.42 11.81
CA LYS A 117 15.15 0.61 11.59
C LYS A 117 16.00 0.87 12.83
N ILE A 118 15.40 1.06 14.01
CA ILE A 118 16.13 1.30 15.25
C ILE A 118 16.98 0.08 15.65
N VAL A 119 16.50 -1.14 15.41
CA VAL A 119 17.28 -2.36 15.69
C VAL A 119 18.48 -2.49 14.75
N ILE A 120 18.30 -2.21 13.46
CA ILE A 120 19.39 -2.19 12.48
C ILE A 120 20.44 -1.13 12.86
N GLU A 121 20.02 0.11 13.18
CA GLU A 121 20.91 1.19 13.63
C GLU A 121 21.68 0.89 14.93
N GLU A 122 21.10 0.10 15.84
CA GLU A 122 21.76 -0.34 17.07
C GLU A 122 22.67 -1.58 16.85
N GLY A 123 22.82 -2.07 15.62
CA GLY A 123 23.72 -3.18 15.25
C GLY A 123 23.05 -4.53 15.06
N GLY A 124 21.73 -4.56 14.82
CA GLY A 124 20.95 -5.77 14.52
C GLY A 124 20.50 -6.57 15.74
N TYR A 125 19.57 -7.51 15.51
CA TYR A 125 18.88 -8.29 16.56
C TYR A 125 19.86 -8.97 17.54
N GLU A 126 20.90 -9.63 17.02
CA GLU A 126 21.87 -10.36 17.84
C GLU A 126 22.64 -9.46 18.81
N ALA A 127 23.12 -8.30 18.34
CA ALA A 127 23.93 -7.40 19.15
C ALA A 127 23.11 -6.82 20.31
N ILE A 128 21.89 -6.38 20.04
CA ILE A 128 20.97 -5.85 21.06
C ILE A 128 20.58 -6.92 22.08
N CYS A 129 20.43 -8.18 21.64
CA CYS A 129 20.19 -9.32 22.53
C CYS A 129 21.39 -9.63 23.44
N LYS A 130 22.63 -9.63 22.90
CA LYS A 130 23.87 -9.82 23.66
C LYS A 130 24.07 -8.71 24.70
N ASP A 131 23.89 -7.45 24.29
CA ASP A 131 24.12 -6.26 25.12
C ASP A 131 22.91 -5.87 26.00
N ARG A 132 21.79 -6.58 25.89
CA ARG A 132 20.51 -6.29 26.57
C ARG A 132 19.96 -4.88 26.31
N ARG A 133 20.24 -4.29 25.14
CA ARG A 133 19.91 -2.89 24.79
C ARG A 133 18.42 -2.63 24.46
N TRP A 134 17.54 -3.62 24.58
CA TRP A 134 16.09 -3.50 24.30
C TRP A 134 15.35 -2.41 25.08
N ALA A 135 15.82 -2.03 26.28
CA ALA A 135 15.25 -0.89 27.00
C ALA A 135 15.53 0.46 26.30
N ARG A 136 16.69 0.59 25.64
CA ARG A 136 17.05 1.76 24.82
C ARG A 136 16.21 1.83 23.55
N VAL A 137 15.97 0.68 22.90
CA VAL A 137 15.06 0.57 21.74
C VAL A 137 13.65 1.06 22.12
N ALA A 138 13.12 0.64 23.26
CA ALA A 138 11.82 1.10 23.76
C ALA A 138 11.78 2.62 23.98
N GLN A 139 12.83 3.20 24.55
CA GLN A 139 12.96 4.66 24.74
C GLN A 139 13.03 5.42 23.41
N ARG A 140 13.77 4.90 22.41
CA ARG A 140 13.85 5.48 21.06
C ARG A 140 12.53 5.38 20.28
N LEU A 141 11.66 4.44 20.65
CA LEU A 141 10.27 4.33 20.16
C LEU A 141 9.27 5.14 21.02
N HIS A 142 9.76 6.04 21.88
CA HIS A 142 8.96 6.91 22.74
C HIS A 142 8.02 6.17 23.72
N TYR A 143 8.30 4.90 24.03
CA TYR A 143 7.56 4.17 25.07
C TYR A 143 8.00 4.57 26.49
N PRO A 144 7.07 4.61 27.46
CA PRO A 144 7.37 5.03 28.83
C PRO A 144 8.34 4.07 29.53
N PRO A 145 9.34 4.58 30.27
CA PRO A 145 10.29 3.75 31.01
C PRO A 145 9.62 3.04 32.20
N GLY A 146 10.23 1.94 32.66
CA GLY A 146 9.82 1.21 33.87
C GLY A 146 8.78 0.10 33.67
N LYS A 147 8.17 0.00 32.48
CA LYS A 147 7.40 -1.18 32.06
C LYS A 147 8.32 -2.17 31.33
N ASN A 148 7.99 -3.47 31.35
CA ASN A 148 8.74 -4.55 30.67
C ASN A 148 8.61 -4.55 29.14
N ILE A 149 8.49 -3.36 28.53
CA ILE A 149 8.27 -3.13 27.11
C ILE A 149 9.47 -3.61 26.29
N GLY A 150 10.71 -3.41 26.75
CA GLY A 150 11.90 -3.90 26.03
C GLY A 150 11.87 -5.42 25.77
N SER A 151 11.51 -6.22 26.77
CA SER A 151 11.33 -7.68 26.59
C SER A 151 10.15 -8.04 25.70
N LEU A 152 9.07 -7.26 25.72
CA LEU A 152 7.90 -7.46 24.85
C LEU A 152 8.26 -7.15 23.38
N LEU A 153 8.95 -6.03 23.13
CA LEU A 153 9.47 -5.65 21.83
C LEU A 153 10.42 -6.71 21.27
N ARG A 154 11.33 -7.26 22.08
CA ARG A 154 12.18 -8.39 21.65
C ARG A 154 11.34 -9.57 21.16
N SER A 155 10.34 -9.99 21.94
CA SER A 155 9.49 -11.13 21.59
C SER A 155 8.64 -10.86 20.33
N HIS A 156 8.21 -9.63 20.10
CA HIS A 156 7.51 -9.25 18.86
C HIS A 156 8.47 -9.17 17.66
N TYR A 157 9.69 -8.66 17.86
CA TYR A 157 10.72 -8.60 16.84
C TYR A 157 11.09 -10.02 16.36
N GLU A 158 11.47 -10.88 17.29
CA GLU A 158 11.86 -12.28 17.07
C GLU A 158 10.78 -13.08 16.31
N ARG A 159 9.50 -12.81 16.63
CA ARG A 159 8.37 -13.51 16.02
C ARG A 159 7.93 -12.94 14.65
N ILE A 160 8.04 -11.63 14.43
CA ILE A 160 7.45 -10.95 13.26
C ILE A 160 8.51 -10.45 12.27
N ILE A 161 9.50 -9.71 12.76
CA ILE A 161 10.44 -8.94 11.95
C ILE A 161 11.67 -9.79 11.61
N TYR A 162 12.22 -10.50 12.58
CA TYR A 162 13.46 -11.25 12.41
C TYR A 162 13.42 -12.28 11.26
N PRO A 163 12.34 -13.07 11.03
CA PRO A 163 12.29 -13.98 9.89
C PRO A 163 12.32 -13.24 8.55
N TYR A 164 11.67 -12.07 8.48
CA TYR A 164 11.66 -11.20 7.30
C TYR A 164 13.00 -10.48 7.08
N GLU A 165 13.74 -10.15 8.14
CA GLU A 165 15.12 -9.62 8.08
C GLU A 165 16.12 -10.69 7.59
N MET A 166 15.99 -11.94 8.04
CA MET A 166 16.80 -13.07 7.54
C MET A 166 16.48 -13.39 6.07
N PHE A 167 15.21 -13.24 5.69
CA PHE A 167 14.75 -13.36 4.31
C PHE A 167 15.34 -12.25 3.41
N GLN A 168 15.27 -10.98 3.82
CA GLN A 168 15.84 -9.85 3.06
C GLN A 168 17.36 -9.91 2.94
N SER A 169 18.07 -10.28 4.00
CA SER A 169 19.54 -10.35 4.02
C SER A 169 20.13 -11.48 3.16
N GLY A 170 19.27 -12.29 2.51
CA GLY A 170 19.70 -13.37 1.63
C GLY A 170 20.24 -14.59 2.36
N ALA A 171 19.93 -14.77 3.65
CA ALA A 171 20.39 -15.92 4.44
C ALA A 171 19.80 -17.28 3.99
N ASN A 172 18.86 -17.28 3.03
CA ASN A 172 18.37 -18.47 2.30
C ASN A 172 19.06 -18.68 0.93
N HIS A 173 20.09 -17.90 0.61
CA HIS A 173 20.90 -18.07 -0.60
C HIS A 173 22.18 -18.82 -0.24
N VAL A 174 22.31 -20.06 -0.72
CA VAL A 174 23.64 -20.59 -1.02
C VAL A 174 24.22 -19.67 -2.11
N PRO A 175 25.43 -19.11 -1.94
CA PRO A 175 26.05 -18.33 -3.01
C PRO A 175 26.19 -19.19 -4.26
N GLU A 176 25.82 -18.68 -5.42
CA GLU A 176 26.28 -19.31 -6.67
C GLU A 176 27.82 -19.22 -6.69
N PRO A 177 28.53 -20.32 -7.01
CA PRO A 177 29.99 -20.32 -6.98
C PRO A 177 30.52 -19.30 -7.99
N THR A 178 31.45 -18.46 -7.53
CA THR A 178 32.05 -17.44 -8.40
C THR A 178 32.90 -18.08 -9.50
N GLU A 179 33.25 -17.33 -10.55
CA GLU A 179 34.15 -17.85 -11.59
C GLU A 179 35.50 -18.30 -11.00
N GLU A 180 35.98 -17.65 -9.93
CA GLU A 180 37.16 -18.08 -9.19
C GLU A 180 36.97 -19.41 -8.44
N ASP A 181 35.78 -19.71 -7.92
CA ASP A 181 35.49 -20.97 -7.22
C ASP A 181 35.41 -22.13 -8.22
N ILE A 182 34.87 -21.87 -9.41
CA ILE A 182 34.85 -22.81 -10.55
C ILE A 182 36.27 -23.08 -11.08
N GLU A 183 37.16 -22.09 -11.03
CA GLU A 183 38.57 -22.23 -11.40
C GLU A 183 39.38 -23.00 -10.34
N LYS A 184 39.10 -22.78 -9.05
CA LYS A 184 39.76 -23.48 -7.92
C LYS A 184 39.28 -24.92 -7.71
N HIS A 185 38.08 -25.29 -8.19
CA HIS A 185 37.53 -26.65 -8.09
C HIS A 185 37.14 -27.25 -9.45
N PRO A 186 38.10 -27.82 -10.22
CA PRO A 186 37.87 -28.36 -11.58
C PRO A 186 36.82 -29.47 -11.70
N GLU A 187 36.45 -30.11 -10.59
CA GLU A 187 35.38 -31.12 -10.54
C GLU A 187 34.00 -30.53 -10.89
N LEU A 188 33.78 -29.22 -10.65
CA LEU A 188 32.53 -28.53 -11.00
C LEU A 188 32.30 -28.47 -12.53
N LYS A 189 33.36 -28.53 -13.34
CA LYS A 189 33.25 -28.55 -14.82
C LYS A 189 32.81 -29.91 -15.39
N LYS A 190 32.72 -30.98 -14.59
CA LYS A 190 32.42 -32.34 -15.10
C LYS A 190 30.92 -32.69 -15.17
N LEU A 191 30.03 -31.80 -14.74
CA LEU A 191 28.59 -32.09 -14.60
C LEU A 191 27.71 -31.47 -15.70
N GLN A 192 28.09 -31.73 -16.97
CA GLN A 192 27.25 -31.74 -18.19
C GLN A 192 27.92 -32.63 -19.28
N ILE A 193 27.26 -33.32 -20.22
CA ILE A 193 25.84 -33.72 -20.39
C ILE A 193 25.79 -35.04 -21.25
N TYR A 194 24.87 -35.95 -20.91
CA TYR A 194 24.34 -37.12 -21.67
C TYR A 194 25.17 -38.03 -22.63
N GLY A 195 25.27 -39.32 -22.23
CA GLY A 195 25.12 -40.53 -23.08
C GLY A 195 26.40 -41.21 -23.63
N PRO A 196 26.42 -42.54 -23.98
CA PRO A 196 25.43 -43.62 -23.77
C PRO A 196 26.01 -44.94 -23.14
N GLY A 197 25.15 -45.84 -22.64
CA GLY A 197 25.47 -47.30 -22.48
C GLY A 197 25.70 -47.86 -21.06
N PRO A 198 25.68 -49.22 -20.86
CA PRO A 198 25.11 -49.82 -19.63
C PRO A 198 25.99 -50.87 -18.87
N LYS A 199 25.40 -51.45 -17.78
CA LYS A 199 25.74 -52.68 -16.97
C LYS A 199 26.26 -52.40 -15.54
N MET A 200 25.99 -53.16 -14.46
CA MET A 200 25.15 -54.38 -14.22
C MET A 200 24.84 -54.58 -12.70
N MET A 201 23.73 -55.28 -12.39
CA MET A 201 23.39 -56.13 -11.21
C MET A 201 23.83 -55.80 -9.76
N GLY A 202 22.86 -55.79 -8.83
CA GLY A 202 22.73 -56.92 -7.88
C GLY A 202 22.43 -56.64 -6.38
N LEU A 203 21.34 -57.27 -5.86
CA LEU A 203 21.03 -57.57 -4.43
C LEU A 203 20.72 -56.38 -3.48
N GLY A 204 19.72 -56.41 -2.58
CA GLY A 204 18.64 -57.38 -2.32
C GLY A 204 18.05 -57.23 -0.89
N LEU A 205 16.80 -57.70 -0.69
CA LEU A 205 16.07 -57.94 0.60
C LEU A 205 15.24 -56.81 1.26
N MET A 206 13.91 -56.93 1.06
CA MET A 206 12.80 -57.06 2.06
C MET A 206 12.96 -56.56 3.53
N ALA A 207 11.91 -56.24 4.30
CA ALA A 207 10.48 -55.85 4.12
C ALA A 207 9.80 -55.87 5.51
N LYS A 208 8.87 -54.94 5.84
CA LYS A 208 7.55 -55.20 6.50
C LYS A 208 6.80 -53.96 6.98
N ASP A 209 5.49 -53.98 6.73
CA ASP A 209 4.46 -53.05 7.20
C ASP A 209 4.07 -53.25 8.68
N LYS A 210 3.35 -52.26 9.25
CA LYS A 210 2.09 -52.51 9.98
C LYS A 210 1.23 -51.25 10.22
N ASP A 211 -0.08 -51.42 10.07
CA ASP A 211 -1.15 -50.42 10.25
C ASP A 211 -1.30 -49.85 11.68
N LYS A 212 -1.89 -48.65 11.80
CA LYS A 212 -3.33 -48.50 12.20
C LYS A 212 -3.86 -47.06 12.19
N THR A 213 -5.18 -46.97 11.99
CA THR A 213 -6.04 -45.78 11.85
C THR A 213 -6.54 -45.22 13.19
N VAL A 214 -7.08 -43.98 13.20
CA VAL A 214 -8.45 -43.64 13.67
C VAL A 214 -8.77 -42.13 13.48
N HIS A 215 -10.00 -41.81 13.04
CA HIS A 215 -10.53 -40.44 12.90
C HIS A 215 -11.13 -39.87 14.20
N LYS A 216 -11.19 -38.53 14.32
CA LYS A 216 -12.35 -37.86 14.94
C LYS A 216 -12.58 -36.44 14.38
N LYS A 217 -13.80 -36.15 13.90
CA LYS A 217 -14.29 -34.79 13.56
C LYS A 217 -15.01 -34.18 14.77
N VAL A 218 -15.01 -32.85 14.88
CA VAL A 218 -15.95 -32.05 15.68
C VAL A 218 -16.38 -30.83 14.84
N THR A 219 -17.63 -30.40 14.98
CA THR A 219 -18.29 -29.37 14.15
C THR A 219 -19.33 -28.58 14.95
N CYS A 220 -19.34 -27.24 14.81
CA CYS A 220 -20.48 -26.30 14.98
C CYS A 220 -19.96 -24.83 14.94
N PRO A 221 -20.81 -23.78 14.92
CA PRO A 221 -22.00 -23.52 14.08
C PRO A 221 -21.94 -22.10 13.39
N PRO A 222 -22.92 -21.69 12.56
CA PRO A 222 -22.91 -20.39 11.85
C PRO A 222 -23.67 -19.25 12.56
N THR A 223 -23.43 -18.00 12.13
CA THR A 223 -24.12 -16.78 12.60
C THR A 223 -24.98 -16.16 11.49
N VAL A 224 -26.04 -15.45 11.92
CA VAL A 224 -27.22 -14.99 11.15
C VAL A 224 -26.99 -13.66 10.44
N THR A 225 -27.61 -13.48 9.27
CA THR A 225 -27.91 -12.16 8.67
C THR A 225 -29.43 -11.96 8.55
N VAL A 226 -29.88 -10.72 8.76
CA VAL A 226 -31.29 -10.32 8.83
C VAL A 226 -31.77 -9.81 7.47
N LYS A 227 -33.05 -10.09 7.14
CA LYS A 227 -33.75 -9.56 5.95
C LYS A 227 -34.14 -8.10 6.14
N ASP A 228 -34.39 -7.39 5.04
CA ASP A 228 -35.72 -6.79 4.86
C ASP A 228 -36.16 -6.78 3.38
N GLU A 229 -37.48 -6.74 3.18
CA GLU A 229 -38.18 -6.69 1.90
C GLU A 229 -38.98 -5.34 1.86
N GLN A 230 -39.66 -4.83 0.81
CA GLN A 230 -40.21 -5.42 -0.42
C GLN A 230 -40.77 -4.32 -1.37
N SER A 231 -41.07 -4.71 -2.62
CA SER A 231 -42.12 -4.17 -3.54
C SER A 231 -41.91 -2.86 -4.34
N GLY A 232 -42.36 -2.75 -5.61
CA GLY A 232 -42.90 -3.80 -6.50
C GLY A 232 -43.50 -3.33 -7.86
N GLY A 233 -43.54 -4.24 -8.85
CA GLY A 233 -44.34 -4.18 -10.10
C GLY A 233 -43.77 -3.36 -11.29
N GLY A 234 -43.81 -3.79 -12.56
CA GLY A 234 -44.10 -5.11 -13.17
C GLY A 234 -44.38 -5.05 -14.70
N ASN A 235 -43.94 -6.10 -15.46
CA ASN A 235 -44.46 -6.56 -16.79
C ASN A 235 -44.33 -5.63 -18.05
N VAL A 236 -44.02 -6.06 -19.31
CA VAL A 236 -43.79 -7.38 -19.99
C VAL A 236 -42.84 -7.25 -21.22
N SER A 237 -42.17 -8.35 -21.64
CA SER A 237 -41.80 -8.77 -23.04
C SER A 237 -40.88 -7.92 -23.94
N SER A 238 -39.64 -8.39 -24.23
CA SER A 238 -39.21 -9.17 -25.43
C SER A 238 -38.72 -8.31 -26.63
N THR A 239 -37.59 -8.54 -27.30
CA THR A 239 -37.17 -9.84 -27.90
C THR A 239 -35.64 -9.96 -28.14
N LEU A 240 -35.15 -11.18 -27.91
CA LEU A 240 -33.87 -11.83 -28.26
C LEU A 240 -32.97 -11.23 -29.37
N LEU A 241 -31.65 -11.30 -29.11
CA LEU A 241 -30.78 -12.19 -29.90
C LEU A 241 -29.70 -12.83 -29.00
N LYS A 242 -29.64 -14.17 -29.00
CA LYS A 242 -28.69 -14.97 -28.21
C LYS A 242 -27.47 -15.32 -29.05
N GLN A 243 -26.29 -15.32 -28.45
CA GLN A 243 -25.35 -16.43 -28.63
C GLN A 243 -25.08 -17.09 -27.28
N HIS A 244 -25.00 -18.41 -27.32
CA HIS A 244 -25.15 -19.30 -26.18
C HIS A 244 -23.90 -20.16 -26.11
N LEU A 245 -23.38 -20.43 -24.91
CA LEU A 245 -22.72 -21.70 -24.56
C LEU A 245 -22.63 -21.82 -23.02
N SER A 246 -23.81 -22.04 -22.45
CA SER A 246 -24.11 -22.73 -21.19
C SER A 246 -22.96 -23.47 -20.49
N LEU A 247 -22.74 -23.12 -19.21
CA LEU A 247 -22.25 -24.06 -18.20
C LEU A 247 -23.38 -25.04 -17.82
N GLU A 248 -23.04 -26.31 -17.64
CA GLU A 248 -23.71 -27.35 -16.82
C GLU A 248 -22.72 -28.55 -16.75
N PRO A 249 -22.83 -29.53 -15.82
CA PRO A 249 -21.79 -29.68 -14.81
C PRO A 249 -20.94 -30.95 -14.99
N CYS A 250 -19.62 -30.82 -14.90
CA CYS A 250 -18.71 -31.97 -15.05
C CYS A 250 -18.36 -32.61 -13.70
N THR A 251 -19.08 -33.70 -13.42
CA THR A 251 -18.70 -34.91 -12.65
C THR A 251 -17.48 -34.87 -11.72
N LYS A 252 -17.72 -35.31 -10.47
CA LYS A 252 -16.69 -35.76 -9.51
C LYS A 252 -15.70 -36.74 -10.16
N THR A 253 -14.48 -36.30 -10.41
CA THR A 253 -13.34 -37.17 -10.75
C THR A 253 -12.48 -37.38 -9.51
N THR A 254 -12.63 -38.57 -8.92
CA THR A 254 -11.76 -39.09 -7.86
C THR A 254 -10.31 -39.09 -8.32
N MET A 255 -9.38 -38.60 -7.49
CA MET A 255 -7.94 -38.76 -7.74
C MET A 255 -7.58 -40.26 -7.72
N GLN A 256 -7.52 -40.86 -8.91
CA GLN A 256 -7.05 -42.23 -9.08
C GLN A 256 -5.52 -42.24 -9.01
N LEU A 257 -4.97 -42.93 -8.01
CA LEU A 257 -3.57 -43.33 -7.96
C LEU A 257 -3.25 -44.19 -9.19
N ARG A 258 -2.63 -43.60 -10.22
CA ARG A 258 -2.06 -44.35 -11.35
C ARG A 258 -0.82 -45.13 -10.90
N LYS A 259 -1.01 -46.36 -10.44
CA LYS A 259 0.05 -47.38 -10.48
C LYS A 259 0.28 -47.78 -11.94
N ASN A 260 1.40 -47.38 -12.51
CA ASN A 260 2.01 -48.03 -13.67
C ASN A 260 3.38 -48.59 -13.26
N HIS A 261 3.68 -49.82 -13.67
CA HIS A 261 4.89 -50.52 -13.29
C HIS A 261 5.89 -50.51 -14.46
N SER A 262 7.18 -50.33 -14.15
CA SER A 262 8.33 -50.63 -15.01
C SER A 262 8.64 -49.71 -16.21
N SER A 263 9.28 -48.58 -15.90
CA SER A 263 10.56 -48.23 -16.54
C SER A 263 11.43 -47.50 -15.51
N ALA A 264 12.64 -48.00 -15.25
CA ALA A 264 13.51 -47.44 -14.22
C ALA A 264 14.63 -46.61 -14.83
N GLN A 265 14.58 -45.28 -14.68
CA GLN A 265 15.71 -44.35 -14.57
C GLN A 265 15.17 -42.93 -14.29
N PHE A 266 15.92 -42.15 -13.50
CA PHE A 266 15.49 -40.91 -12.84
C PHE A 266 14.28 -41.10 -11.89
N ILE A 267 14.60 -41.46 -10.64
CA ILE A 267 13.88 -40.85 -9.51
C ILE A 267 14.51 -39.46 -9.42
N ASP A 268 13.75 -38.41 -9.70
CA ASP A 268 14.15 -37.07 -9.29
C ASP A 268 14.22 -37.08 -7.76
N SER A 269 15.45 -37.03 -7.24
CA SER A 269 15.67 -36.92 -5.81
C SER A 269 15.20 -35.54 -5.39
N TYR A 270 14.02 -35.47 -4.77
CA TYR A 270 13.44 -34.24 -4.26
C TYR A 270 14.26 -33.76 -3.05
N ILE A 271 15.39 -33.12 -3.36
CA ILE A 271 16.37 -32.65 -2.39
C ILE A 271 15.93 -31.27 -1.92
N CYS A 272 15.81 -31.08 -0.60
CA CYS A 272 15.58 -29.78 -0.03
C CYS A 272 16.77 -28.85 -0.31
N GLN A 273 16.49 -27.69 -0.90
CA GLN A 273 17.50 -26.70 -1.29
C GLN A 273 18.26 -26.06 -0.11
N VAL A 274 17.80 -26.25 1.14
CA VAL A 274 18.42 -25.66 2.33
C VAL A 274 19.38 -26.64 3.02
N CYS A 275 18.98 -27.90 3.19
CA CYS A 275 19.79 -28.90 3.89
C CYS A 275 20.54 -29.86 2.94
N SER A 276 20.24 -29.82 1.64
CA SER A 276 20.74 -30.72 0.59
C SER A 276 20.46 -32.22 0.86
N ARG A 277 19.34 -32.53 1.52
CA ARG A 277 18.86 -33.89 1.77
C ARG A 277 17.46 -34.12 1.21
N GLY A 278 17.17 -35.38 0.89
CA GLY A 278 15.83 -35.90 0.58
C GLY A 278 15.42 -36.96 1.60
N ASP A 279 15.57 -36.65 2.88
CA ASP A 279 14.89 -37.33 3.99
C ASP A 279 13.52 -36.68 4.24
N GLU A 280 12.61 -37.32 5.00
CA GLU A 280 11.31 -36.76 5.41
C GLU A 280 10.44 -36.18 4.26
N ASP A 281 10.27 -36.95 3.17
CA ASP A 281 9.42 -36.62 2.01
C ASP A 281 7.98 -36.19 2.40
N ASP A 282 7.45 -36.69 3.52
CA ASP A 282 6.13 -36.33 4.06
C ASP A 282 6.03 -34.89 4.60
N LYS A 283 7.18 -34.20 4.67
CA LYS A 283 7.33 -32.82 5.16
C LYS A 283 7.97 -31.90 4.11
N LEU A 284 8.05 -32.36 2.87
CA LEU A 284 8.65 -31.64 1.76
C LEU A 284 7.58 -30.82 1.01
N LEU A 285 7.89 -29.54 0.78
CA LEU A 285 7.09 -28.61 0.00
C LEU A 285 7.69 -28.40 -1.38
N PHE A 286 6.82 -28.44 -2.38
CA PHE A 286 7.07 -28.06 -3.77
C PHE A 286 6.63 -26.61 -3.95
N CYS A 287 7.43 -25.79 -4.61
CA CYS A 287 7.06 -24.40 -4.89
C CYS A 287 6.32 -24.28 -6.24
N ASP A 288 5.22 -23.53 -6.26
CA ASP A 288 4.41 -23.26 -7.47
C ASP A 288 4.96 -22.12 -8.36
N GLY A 289 6.16 -21.64 -8.08
CA GLY A 289 6.87 -20.61 -8.86
C GLY A 289 8.32 -20.95 -9.21
N CYS A 290 8.88 -22.00 -8.61
CA CYS A 290 10.22 -22.54 -8.84
C CYS A 290 10.11 -24.04 -8.57
N ASP A 291 10.58 -24.92 -9.47
CA ASP A 291 10.48 -26.39 -9.29
C ASP A 291 11.41 -26.95 -8.17
N ASP A 292 11.82 -26.10 -7.22
CA ASP A 292 12.63 -26.43 -6.06
C ASP A 292 11.80 -27.01 -4.91
N ASN A 293 12.47 -27.78 -4.05
CA ASN A 293 11.89 -28.49 -2.92
C ASN A 293 12.43 -27.95 -1.59
N TYR A 294 11.59 -27.87 -0.55
CA TYR A 294 11.96 -27.32 0.77
C TYR A 294 11.27 -28.09 1.92
N HIS A 295 12.00 -28.50 2.95
CA HIS A 295 11.37 -29.03 4.17
C HIS A 295 10.65 -27.93 4.94
N ILE A 296 9.45 -28.20 5.46
CA ILE A 296 8.71 -27.26 6.32
C ILE A 296 9.54 -26.75 7.50
N PHE A 297 10.45 -27.58 8.03
CA PHE A 297 11.30 -27.25 9.17
C PHE A 297 12.64 -26.60 8.81
N CYS A 298 13.05 -26.64 7.53
CA CYS A 298 14.22 -25.91 7.04
C CYS A 298 13.91 -24.49 6.59
N LEU A 299 12.62 -24.13 6.50
CA LEU A 299 12.20 -22.75 6.27
C LEU A 299 12.41 -21.89 7.53
N LEU A 300 12.57 -20.58 7.32
CA LEU A 300 12.65 -19.58 8.38
C LEU A 300 11.49 -18.57 8.19
N PRO A 301 10.45 -18.59 9.04
CA PRO A 301 10.27 -19.46 10.20
C PRO A 301 9.88 -20.90 9.79
N PRO A 302 10.15 -21.91 10.64
CA PRO A 302 9.66 -23.27 10.42
C PRO A 302 8.13 -23.32 10.34
N LEU A 303 7.59 -23.92 9.27
CA LEU A 303 6.16 -24.09 9.11
C LEU A 303 5.65 -25.27 9.96
N PRO A 304 4.58 -25.10 10.75
CA PRO A 304 4.11 -26.14 11.67
C PRO A 304 3.37 -27.29 10.96
N GLU A 305 2.75 -27.00 9.81
CA GLU A 305 2.04 -27.94 8.94
C GLU A 305 2.27 -27.53 7.48
N ILE A 306 2.09 -28.47 6.55
CA ILE A 306 2.08 -28.17 5.10
C ILE A 306 0.94 -27.19 4.79
N PRO A 307 1.21 -26.02 4.17
CA PRO A 307 0.18 -25.07 3.76
C PRO A 307 -0.84 -25.70 2.82
N ARG A 308 -2.11 -25.28 2.93
CA ARG A 308 -3.18 -25.71 2.03
C ARG A 308 -3.41 -24.67 0.94
N GLY A 309 -3.04 -24.99 -0.30
CA GLY A 309 -3.18 -24.10 -1.44
C GLY A 309 -1.84 -23.92 -2.15
N ILE A 310 -1.70 -22.78 -2.84
CA ILE A 310 -0.48 -22.40 -3.55
C ILE A 310 0.58 -21.98 -2.53
N TRP A 311 1.81 -22.48 -2.67
CA TRP A 311 2.97 -22.09 -1.85
C TRP A 311 4.17 -21.73 -2.73
N ARG A 312 4.95 -20.72 -2.32
CA ARG A 312 6.15 -20.30 -3.07
C ARG A 312 7.40 -20.25 -2.21
N CYS A 313 8.51 -20.63 -2.84
CA CYS A 313 9.84 -20.67 -2.25
C CYS A 313 10.33 -19.26 -1.89
N PRO A 314 11.14 -19.09 -0.82
CA PRO A 314 11.69 -17.78 -0.45
C PRO A 314 12.37 -17.03 -1.61
N LYS A 315 13.00 -17.74 -2.56
CA LYS A 315 13.58 -17.14 -3.77
C LYS A 315 12.52 -16.48 -4.67
N CYS A 316 11.40 -17.15 -4.93
CA CYS A 316 10.28 -16.58 -5.68
C CYS A 316 9.64 -15.40 -4.96
N ILE A 317 9.42 -15.51 -3.64
CA ILE A 317 8.89 -14.41 -2.83
C ILE A 317 9.82 -13.20 -2.93
N LEU A 318 11.15 -13.39 -2.85
CA LEU A 318 12.13 -12.30 -3.00
C LEU A 318 12.04 -11.65 -4.39
N ALA A 319 11.82 -12.42 -5.46
CA ALA A 319 11.65 -11.88 -6.80
C ALA A 319 10.33 -11.10 -6.94
N GLU A 320 9.26 -11.57 -6.31
CA GLU A 320 7.92 -10.97 -6.34
C GLU A 320 7.87 -9.67 -5.50
N CYS A 321 8.42 -9.69 -4.28
CA CYS A 321 8.58 -8.48 -3.43
C CYS A 321 9.58 -7.44 -3.98
N LYS A 322 10.44 -7.81 -4.94
CA LYS A 322 11.36 -6.90 -5.64
C LYS A 322 10.78 -6.32 -6.93
N GLN A 323 9.57 -6.70 -7.34
CA GLN A 323 8.92 -5.99 -8.44
C GLN A 323 8.67 -4.54 -8.04
N PRO A 324 8.89 -3.57 -8.93
CA PRO A 324 8.58 -2.17 -8.62
C PRO A 324 7.07 -2.04 -8.35
N PRO A 325 6.67 -1.26 -7.33
CA PRO A 325 5.25 -0.93 -7.16
C PRO A 325 4.71 -0.28 -8.43
N GLU A 326 3.43 -0.50 -8.72
CA GLU A 326 2.78 -0.08 -9.97
C GLU A 326 2.96 1.43 -10.22
N ALA A 327 3.01 1.80 -11.50
CA ALA A 327 3.52 3.11 -11.94
C ALA A 327 2.76 4.27 -11.30
N PHE A 328 3.48 5.01 -10.43
CA PHE A 328 2.89 5.95 -9.49
C PHE A 328 2.35 7.22 -10.17
N GLY A 329 1.03 7.39 -10.14
CA GLY A 329 0.31 8.60 -10.53
C GLY A 329 -1.01 8.67 -9.78
N PHE A 330 -1.57 9.87 -9.60
CA PHE A 330 -2.89 10.01 -8.98
C PHE A 330 -3.94 9.29 -9.83
N GLU A 331 -4.59 8.29 -9.26
CA GLU A 331 -5.70 7.59 -9.91
C GLU A 331 -6.79 8.61 -10.27
N GLN A 332 -7.31 8.55 -11.50
CA GLN A 332 -8.52 9.28 -11.83
C GLN A 332 -9.70 8.56 -11.19
N ALA A 333 -10.63 9.31 -10.60
CA ALA A 333 -11.88 8.75 -10.13
C ALA A 333 -12.62 8.09 -11.29
N THR A 334 -13.35 7.01 -11.01
CA THR A 334 -14.18 6.32 -12.01
C THR A 334 -15.45 7.09 -12.36
N GLN A 335 -15.77 8.14 -11.58
CA GLN A 335 -16.97 8.95 -11.69
C GLN A 335 -16.64 10.38 -12.12
N GLU A 336 -17.44 10.93 -13.03
CA GLU A 336 -17.44 12.34 -13.41
C GLU A 336 -18.40 13.13 -12.51
N TYR A 337 -18.01 14.34 -12.11
CA TYR A 337 -18.79 15.23 -11.25
C TYR A 337 -19.10 16.56 -11.94
N SER A 338 -20.26 17.15 -11.62
CA SER A 338 -20.46 18.59 -11.78
C SER A 338 -19.99 19.34 -10.54
N LEU A 339 -19.78 20.66 -10.63
CA LEU A 339 -19.42 21.48 -9.46
C LEU A 339 -20.45 21.36 -8.32
N GLN A 340 -21.74 21.27 -8.65
CA GLN A 340 -22.78 21.10 -7.65
C GLN A 340 -22.66 19.73 -6.95
N SER A 341 -22.59 18.62 -7.71
CA SER A 341 -22.53 17.29 -7.10
C SER A 341 -21.23 17.06 -6.33
N PHE A 342 -20.14 17.73 -6.74
CA PHE A 342 -18.87 17.72 -6.02
C PHE A 342 -18.95 18.52 -4.71
N GLY A 343 -19.63 19.68 -4.72
CA GLY A 343 -19.91 20.46 -3.52
C GLY A 343 -20.77 19.70 -2.51
N GLU A 344 -21.85 19.05 -2.97
CA GLU A 344 -22.73 18.21 -2.13
C GLU A 344 -21.95 17.03 -1.50
N MET A 345 -21.08 16.37 -2.27
CA MET A 345 -20.19 15.31 -1.78
C MET A 345 -19.21 15.84 -0.72
N ALA A 346 -18.52 16.95 -1.01
CA ALA A 346 -17.52 17.53 -0.11
C ALA A 346 -18.15 18.05 1.19
N ASP A 347 -19.34 18.65 1.11
CA ASP A 347 -20.06 19.13 2.28
C ASP A 347 -20.59 17.99 3.14
N SER A 348 -21.15 16.92 2.54
CA SER A 348 -21.53 15.71 3.28
C SER A 348 -20.32 15.13 4.00
N PHE A 349 -19.22 14.85 3.27
CA PHE A 349 -17.98 14.32 3.84
C PHE A 349 -17.48 15.15 5.03
N LYS A 350 -17.36 16.47 4.86
CA LYS A 350 -16.88 17.35 5.94
C LYS A 350 -17.85 17.40 7.13
N SER A 351 -19.16 17.40 6.89
CA SER A 351 -20.14 17.44 7.97
C SER A 351 -20.24 16.13 8.74
N ASP A 352 -20.11 15.00 8.06
CA ASP A 352 -20.12 13.66 8.65
C ASP A 352 -18.82 13.41 9.43
N TYR A 353 -17.66 13.86 8.90
CA TYR A 353 -16.36 13.69 9.53
C TYR A 353 -16.23 14.49 10.85
N PHE A 354 -16.64 15.76 10.85
CA PHE A 354 -16.54 16.62 12.04
C PHE A 354 -17.81 16.64 12.90
N ASN A 355 -18.89 15.96 12.48
CA ASN A 355 -20.23 16.00 13.08
C ASN A 355 -20.75 17.43 13.33
N MET A 356 -20.44 18.36 12.42
CA MET A 356 -20.71 19.80 12.52
C MET A 356 -21.09 20.38 11.15
N PRO A 357 -21.91 21.45 11.09
CA PRO A 357 -22.13 22.18 9.85
C PRO A 357 -20.80 22.69 9.25
N VAL A 358 -20.63 22.56 7.94
CA VAL A 358 -19.36 22.76 7.22
C VAL A 358 -18.69 24.12 7.42
N HIS A 359 -19.50 25.15 7.66
CA HIS A 359 -19.09 26.55 7.90
C HIS A 359 -18.79 26.85 9.38
N MET A 360 -19.12 25.93 10.30
CA MET A 360 -18.86 26.03 11.73
C MET A 360 -17.58 25.29 12.16
N VAL A 361 -16.96 24.49 11.27
CA VAL A 361 -15.72 23.76 11.56
C VAL A 361 -14.53 24.74 11.58
N PRO A 362 -13.81 24.90 12.71
CA PRO A 362 -12.68 25.83 12.80
C PRO A 362 -11.51 25.44 11.88
N THR A 363 -10.81 26.45 11.35
CA THR A 363 -9.64 26.27 10.47
C THR A 363 -8.51 25.50 11.15
N GLU A 364 -8.27 25.77 12.43
CA GLU A 364 -7.19 25.20 13.23
C GLU A 364 -7.43 23.71 13.51
N LEU A 365 -8.71 23.31 13.60
CA LEU A 365 -9.11 21.92 13.78
C LEU A 365 -8.86 21.13 12.49
N VAL A 366 -9.24 21.68 11.33
CA VAL A 366 -9.01 21.03 10.02
C VAL A 366 -7.51 20.91 9.73
N GLU A 367 -6.72 21.95 10.01
CA GLU A 367 -5.27 21.92 9.79
C GLU A 367 -4.59 20.86 10.67
N LYS A 368 -4.90 20.83 11.97
CA LYS A 368 -4.38 19.82 12.90
C LYS A 368 -4.71 18.40 12.45
N GLU A 369 -5.96 18.18 12.03
CA GLU A 369 -6.45 16.85 11.65
C GLU A 369 -5.86 16.39 10.32
N PHE A 370 -5.66 17.29 9.35
CA PHE A 370 -4.95 16.99 8.11
C PHE A 370 -3.55 16.44 8.39
N TRP A 371 -2.75 17.13 9.20
CA TRP A 371 -1.40 16.66 9.54
C TRP A 371 -1.41 15.35 10.34
N ARG A 372 -2.40 15.16 11.22
CA ARG A 372 -2.60 13.90 11.94
C ARG A 372 -2.84 12.72 10.99
N LEU A 373 -3.64 12.92 9.94
CA LEU A 373 -3.96 11.88 8.94
C LEU A 373 -2.77 11.59 8.02
N VAL A 374 -2.03 12.61 7.57
CA VAL A 374 -0.84 12.46 6.70
C VAL A 374 0.26 11.60 7.34
N SER A 375 0.45 11.71 8.66
CA SER A 375 1.41 10.89 9.41
C SER A 375 0.80 9.63 10.04
N SER A 376 -0.49 9.34 9.79
CA SER A 376 -1.16 8.13 10.27
C SER A 376 -0.88 6.92 9.38
N ILE A 377 -0.67 5.76 10.01
CA ILE A 377 -0.63 4.44 9.36
C ILE A 377 -1.79 3.53 9.81
N GLU A 378 -2.62 3.98 10.76
CA GLU A 378 -3.73 3.20 11.32
C GLU A 378 -5.06 3.52 10.61
N GLU A 379 -5.16 4.70 10.00
CA GLU A 379 -6.35 5.19 9.32
C GLU A 379 -6.01 5.49 7.86
N ASP A 380 -6.84 4.99 6.94
CA ASP A 380 -6.75 5.31 5.52
C ASP A 380 -7.85 6.30 5.16
N VAL A 381 -7.46 7.51 4.76
CA VAL A 381 -8.36 8.58 4.35
C VAL A 381 -7.98 9.01 2.95
N THR A 382 -8.97 8.87 2.06
CA THR A 382 -8.90 9.24 0.65
C THR A 382 -9.78 10.46 0.42
N VAL A 383 -9.28 11.43 -0.35
CA VAL A 383 -10.00 12.63 -0.77
C VAL A 383 -9.96 12.79 -2.29
N GLU A 384 -10.93 13.49 -2.85
CA GLU A 384 -11.01 13.79 -4.28
C GLU A 384 -10.72 15.27 -4.55
N TYR A 385 -10.06 15.58 -5.67
CA TYR A 385 -9.75 16.97 -6.05
C TYR A 385 -9.73 17.20 -7.56
N GLY A 386 -10.11 18.39 -8.00
CA GLY A 386 -9.97 18.83 -9.39
C GLY A 386 -8.58 19.43 -9.64
N ALA A 387 -7.87 18.97 -10.68
CA ALA A 387 -6.58 19.50 -11.10
C ALA A 387 -6.40 19.39 -12.62
N ASP A 388 -5.49 20.19 -13.18
CA ASP A 388 -5.23 20.32 -14.62
C ASP A 388 -6.48 20.69 -15.46
N ILE A 389 -7.45 21.37 -14.84
CA ILE A 389 -8.66 21.89 -15.47
C ILE A 389 -8.29 23.17 -16.24
N HIS A 390 -8.13 23.08 -17.56
CA HIS A 390 -7.68 24.19 -18.38
C HIS A 390 -8.81 25.15 -18.77
N SER A 391 -8.60 26.46 -18.57
CA SER A 391 -9.55 27.51 -18.94
C SER A 391 -9.87 27.60 -20.44
N LYS A 392 -9.05 26.97 -21.29
CA LYS A 392 -9.30 26.79 -22.73
C LYS A 392 -10.44 25.82 -23.04
N GLU A 393 -10.69 24.87 -22.15
CA GLU A 393 -11.66 23.79 -22.31
C GLU A 393 -12.95 24.11 -21.53
N PHE A 394 -12.80 24.56 -20.27
CA PHE A 394 -13.91 24.79 -19.35
C PHE A 394 -14.34 26.26 -19.20
N GLY A 395 -13.67 27.18 -19.89
CA GLY A 395 -13.81 28.62 -19.67
C GLY A 395 -13.04 29.12 -18.45
N SER A 396 -13.00 30.43 -18.28
CA SER A 396 -12.33 31.05 -17.13
C SER A 396 -13.35 31.44 -16.05
N GLY A 397 -12.94 31.40 -14.78
CA GLY A 397 -13.76 31.89 -13.66
C GLY A 397 -14.09 33.38 -13.77
N PHE A 398 -13.23 34.15 -14.45
CA PHE A 398 -13.44 35.57 -14.72
C PHE A 398 -14.18 35.80 -16.05
N PRO A 399 -14.96 36.89 -16.16
CA PRO A 399 -15.43 37.39 -17.45
C PRO A 399 -14.26 37.67 -18.40
N VAL A 400 -14.39 37.27 -19.66
CA VAL A 400 -13.38 37.49 -20.71
C VAL A 400 -14.03 38.18 -21.90
N SER A 401 -13.38 39.21 -22.44
CA SER A 401 -13.85 39.95 -23.62
C SER A 401 -13.68 39.15 -24.92
N ASN A 402 -14.39 38.01 -25.03
CA ASN A 402 -14.42 37.18 -26.22
C ASN A 402 -15.54 37.63 -27.16
N SER A 403 -15.28 37.57 -28.47
CA SER A 403 -16.19 38.05 -29.54
C SER A 403 -17.53 37.30 -29.68
N LYS A 404 -17.82 36.33 -28.80
CA LYS A 404 -19.03 35.48 -28.81
C LYS A 404 -20.02 35.79 -27.67
N GLN A 405 -19.65 36.58 -26.66
CA GLN A 405 -20.52 36.87 -25.51
C GLN A 405 -20.75 38.39 -25.37
N ASN A 406 -22.02 38.78 -25.25
CA ASN A 406 -22.40 40.16 -24.97
C ASN A 406 -22.31 40.44 -23.47
N LEU A 407 -21.10 40.74 -22.99
CA LEU A 407 -20.88 41.15 -21.60
C LEU A 407 -21.69 42.40 -21.22
N SER A 408 -22.25 42.41 -20.02
CA SER A 408 -22.84 43.58 -19.38
C SER A 408 -21.80 44.71 -19.16
N PRO A 409 -22.23 45.96 -18.87
CA PRO A 409 -21.29 47.05 -18.57
C PRO A 409 -20.38 46.76 -17.37
N GLU A 410 -20.91 46.07 -16.36
CA GLU A 410 -20.19 45.69 -15.14
C GLU A 410 -19.15 44.58 -15.40
N GLU A 411 -19.54 43.51 -16.11
CA GLU A 411 -18.61 42.45 -16.51
C GLU A 411 -17.45 42.96 -17.39
N LYS A 412 -17.65 44.04 -18.16
CA LYS A 412 -16.58 44.65 -18.98
C LYS A 412 -15.50 45.32 -18.15
N GLU A 413 -15.83 45.86 -16.98
CA GLU A 413 -14.85 46.41 -16.04
C GLU A 413 -13.96 45.28 -15.50
N TYR A 414 -14.58 44.20 -15.02
CA TYR A 414 -13.85 43.02 -14.54
C TYR A 414 -13.08 42.29 -15.66
N ALA A 415 -13.59 42.28 -16.90
CA ALA A 415 -12.94 41.68 -18.07
C ALA A 415 -11.73 42.47 -18.58
N THR A 416 -11.55 43.72 -18.16
CA THR A 416 -10.42 44.59 -18.55
C THR A 416 -9.49 44.95 -17.39
N SER A 417 -9.86 44.63 -16.15
CA SER A 417 -9.00 44.77 -14.97
C SER A 417 -7.69 43.98 -15.11
N GLY A 418 -6.56 44.59 -14.73
CA GLY A 418 -5.26 43.92 -14.68
C GLY A 418 -5.17 42.77 -13.66
N TRP A 419 -6.11 42.70 -12.71
CA TRP A 419 -6.24 41.57 -11.76
C TRP A 419 -7.02 40.39 -12.34
N ASN A 420 -7.55 40.50 -13.55
CA ASN A 420 -8.11 39.38 -14.28
C ASN A 420 -6.98 38.48 -14.78
N LEU A 421 -6.96 37.22 -14.32
CA LEU A 421 -5.86 36.28 -14.62
C LEU A 421 -5.77 35.85 -16.09
N ASN A 422 -6.71 36.26 -16.95
CA ASN A 422 -6.60 36.09 -18.41
C ASN A 422 -5.94 37.31 -19.10
N VAL A 423 -5.78 38.43 -18.38
CA VAL A 423 -5.15 39.68 -18.83
C VAL A 423 -3.76 39.85 -18.23
N MET A 424 -3.56 39.32 -17.01
CA MET A 424 -2.24 39.23 -16.37
C MET A 424 -1.29 38.37 -17.25
N PRO A 425 -0.09 38.87 -17.60
CA PRO A 425 0.77 38.28 -18.64
C PRO A 425 1.58 37.05 -18.21
#